data_AF-A0A820PL24-F1
#
_entry.id   AF-A0A820PL24-F1
#
_cell.length_a   1.000
_cell.length_b   1.000
_cell.length_c   1.000
_cell.angle_alpha   90.00
_cell.angle_beta   90.00
_cell.angle_gamma   90.00
#
_symmetry.space_group_name_H-M   'P 1'
#
loop_
_entity.id
_entity.type
_entity.pdbx_description
1 polymer ?
#
loop_
_entity_poly.entity_id
_entity_poly.type
_entity_poly.pdbx_seq_one_letter_code
_entity_poly.pdbx_strand_id
1 'polypeptide(L)'
;CENDEDINERGKILISLMFSNETSNFHVKIKRACYLLPIDNDRKTNPYCQLCLFSFDHLSNKLNFKTDTKKQTLNPQFNHEFIYKNIQLKKLIKKTLQITVYDKDFGKIDNFIG
;
A
#
# COMPACT_ATOMS: atom_id res chain seq x y z
N CYS A 1 -25.91 8.57 -21.57
CA CYS A 1 -24.58 9.19 -21.38
C CYS A 1 -23.89 8.40 -20.29
N GLU A 2 -23.08 7.42 -20.69
CA GLU A 2 -22.26 6.65 -19.76
C GLU A 2 -21.15 7.59 -19.27
N ASN A 3 -20.93 7.61 -17.94
CA ASN A 3 -20.05 8.58 -17.30
C ASN A 3 -18.58 8.30 -17.64
N ASP A 4 -17.88 9.28 -18.19
CA ASP A 4 -16.43 9.26 -18.50
C ASP A 4 -15.51 9.23 -17.24
N GLU A 5 -16.00 8.82 -16.07
CA GLU A 5 -15.21 8.74 -14.82
C GLU A 5 -14.37 7.45 -14.68
N ASP A 6 -14.60 6.44 -15.53
CA ASP A 6 -14.01 5.10 -15.41
C ASP A 6 -12.59 4.94 -16.01
N ILE A 7 -12.01 5.98 -16.60
CA ILE A 7 -10.72 5.87 -17.33
C ILE A 7 -9.49 5.75 -16.42
N ASN A 8 -9.62 5.94 -15.09
CA ASN A 8 -8.47 5.94 -14.17
C ASN A 8 -8.55 4.98 -12.96
N GLU A 9 -9.56 4.10 -12.86
CA GLU A 9 -9.60 3.11 -11.77
C GLU A 9 -8.52 2.03 -11.95
N ARG A 10 -7.48 2.03 -11.10
CA ARG A 10 -6.37 1.05 -11.14
C ARG A 10 -6.55 -0.17 -10.23
N GLY A 11 -7.76 -0.34 -9.72
CA GLY A 11 -8.15 -1.34 -8.74
C GLY A 11 -8.44 -0.75 -7.36
N LYS A 12 -8.82 -1.63 -6.42
CA LYS A 12 -9.30 -1.26 -5.09
C LYS A 12 -8.51 -2.01 -4.02
N ILE A 13 -8.09 -1.31 -2.97
CA ILE A 13 -7.37 -1.90 -1.83
C ILE A 13 -8.22 -1.83 -0.57
N LEU A 14 -8.25 -2.94 0.18
CA LEU A 14 -8.88 -3.01 1.49
C LEU A 14 -7.80 -3.01 2.57
N ILE A 15 -7.86 -2.00 3.43
CA ILE A 15 -6.95 -1.81 4.56
C ILE A 15 -7.70 -1.68 5.89
N SER A 16 -6.97 -1.80 6.99
CA SER A 16 -7.44 -1.47 8.34
C SER A 16 -6.39 -0.61 9.02
N LEU A 17 -6.85 0.46 9.68
CA LEU A 17 -6.02 1.39 10.44
C LEU A 17 -6.52 1.40 11.88
N MET A 18 -5.63 1.26 12.85
CA MET A 18 -5.97 1.26 14.27
C MET A 18 -4.84 1.89 15.07
N PHE A 19 -5.20 2.77 16.01
CA PHE A 19 -4.23 3.34 16.95
C PHE A 19 -4.59 2.90 18.36
N SER A 20 -3.64 2.32 19.07
CA SER A 20 -3.77 1.98 20.49
C SER A 20 -3.11 3.08 21.33
N ASN A 21 -3.93 3.81 22.09
CA ASN A 21 -3.42 4.82 23.04
C ASN A 21 -2.60 4.18 24.17
N GLU A 22 -3.02 3.00 24.64
CA GLU A 22 -2.38 2.28 25.75
C GLU A 22 -0.93 1.92 25.44
N THR A 23 -0.68 1.40 24.23
CA THR A 23 0.65 0.97 23.80
C THR A 23 1.36 2.02 22.94
N SER A 24 0.69 3.13 22.59
CA SER A 24 1.17 4.12 21.62
C SER A 24 1.62 3.50 20.29
N ASN A 25 0.83 2.54 19.79
CA ASN A 25 1.12 1.82 18.55
C ASN A 25 0.12 2.18 17.46
N PHE A 26 0.63 2.41 16.25
CA PHE A 26 -0.19 2.55 15.05
C PHE A 26 -0.09 1.26 14.21
N HIS A 27 -1.22 0.57 14.08
CA HIS A 27 -1.38 -0.66 13.33
C HIS A 27 -1.94 -0.36 11.94
N VAL A 28 -1.26 -0.87 10.92
CA VAL A 28 -1.69 -0.79 9.53
C VAL A 28 -1.75 -2.19 8.96
N LYS A 29 -2.95 -2.68 8.67
CA LYS A 29 -3.14 -4.00 8.06
C LYS A 29 -3.55 -3.86 6.61
N ILE A 30 -2.73 -4.41 5.71
CA ILE A 30 -3.06 -4.58 4.31
C ILE A 30 -3.77 -5.93 4.16
N LYS A 31 -5.07 -5.92 3.88
CA LYS A 31 -5.87 -7.14 3.79
C LYS A 31 -5.76 -7.75 2.40
N ARG A 32 -6.26 -7.03 1.39
CA ARG A 32 -6.31 -7.49 0.00
C ARG A 32 -6.42 -6.33 -0.97
N ALA A 33 -6.13 -6.58 -2.24
CA ALA A 33 -6.59 -5.74 -3.34
C ALA A 33 -7.46 -6.55 -4.29
N CYS A 34 -8.27 -5.87 -5.08
CA CYS A 34 -9.12 -6.48 -6.11
C CYS A 34 -9.19 -5.60 -7.35
N TYR A 35 -9.41 -6.25 -8.49
CA TYR A 35 -9.53 -5.57 -9.78
C TYR A 35 -8.32 -4.70 -10.11
N LEU A 36 -7.12 -5.12 -9.72
CA LEU A 36 -5.90 -4.41 -10.11
C LEU A 36 -5.82 -4.38 -11.64
N LEU A 37 -5.45 -3.22 -12.20
CA LEU A 37 -5.21 -3.15 -13.63
C LEU A 37 -3.87 -3.82 -13.96
N PRO A 38 -3.82 -4.76 -14.92
CA PRO A 38 -2.56 -5.25 -15.45
C PRO A 38 -1.84 -4.10 -16.17
N ILE A 39 -0.53 -3.99 -15.95
CA ILE A 39 0.30 -3.02 -16.67
C ILE A 39 0.50 -3.42 -18.13
N ASP A 40 0.52 -4.73 -18.39
CA ASP A 40 0.67 -5.34 -19.70
C ASP A 40 -0.17 -6.61 -19.73
N ASN A 41 -1.09 -6.71 -20.69
CA ASN A 41 -2.04 -7.82 -20.79
C ASN A 41 -1.38 -9.17 -21.10
N ASP A 42 -0.19 -9.15 -21.70
CA ASP A 42 0.56 -10.36 -22.03
C ASP A 42 1.50 -10.82 -20.89
N ARG A 43 1.58 -10.03 -19.80
CA ARG A 43 2.45 -10.30 -18.65
C ARG A 43 1.65 -10.67 -17.41
N LYS A 44 2.23 -11.55 -16.60
CA LYS A 44 1.66 -11.93 -15.31
C LYS A 44 1.97 -10.89 -14.23
N THR A 45 0.93 -10.32 -13.62
CA THR A 45 1.06 -9.35 -12.52
C THR A 45 1.41 -10.04 -11.20
N ASN A 46 2.47 -9.58 -10.53
CA ASN A 46 2.92 -10.04 -9.23
C ASN A 46 2.85 -8.91 -8.20
N PRO A 47 1.66 -8.58 -7.67
CA PRO A 47 1.49 -7.38 -6.86
C PRO A 47 2.12 -7.50 -5.45
N TYR A 48 2.63 -6.38 -4.96
CA TYR A 48 2.96 -6.15 -3.55
C TYR A 48 2.60 -4.71 -3.13
N CYS A 49 2.38 -4.49 -1.84
CA CYS A 49 2.17 -3.15 -1.30
C CYS A 49 3.44 -2.64 -0.61
N GLN A 50 3.80 -1.39 -0.87
CA GLN A 50 4.79 -0.63 -0.12
C GLN A 50 4.07 0.41 0.74
N LEU A 51 4.43 0.48 2.02
CA LEU A 51 3.92 1.44 2.98
C LEU A 51 5.02 2.40 3.36
N CYS A 52 4.68 3.67 3.45
CA CYS A 52 5.60 4.77 3.66
C CYS A 52 4.97 5.73 4.66
N LEU A 53 5.48 5.79 5.89
CA LEU A 53 5.02 6.75 6.89
C LEU A 53 6.06 7.87 7.03
N PHE A 54 5.67 9.11 6.76
CA PHE A 54 6.57 10.26 6.79
C PHE A 54 5.88 11.54 7.29
N SER A 55 6.67 12.55 7.64
CA SER A 55 6.20 13.91 7.90
C SER A 55 6.75 14.83 6.80
N PHE A 56 5.99 15.85 6.37
CA PHE A 56 6.43 16.76 5.29
C PHE A 56 7.68 17.58 5.66
N ASP A 57 7.87 17.89 6.94
CA ASP A 57 9.03 18.59 7.50
C ASP A 57 10.28 17.70 7.65
N HIS A 58 10.11 16.39 7.61
CA HIS A 58 11.16 15.41 7.89
C HIS A 58 11.10 14.21 6.95
N LEU A 59 11.21 14.47 5.64
CA LEU A 59 11.18 13.43 4.59
C LEU A 59 12.31 12.39 4.72
N SER A 60 13.43 12.74 5.37
CA SER A 60 14.55 11.82 5.63
C SER A 60 14.21 10.72 6.64
N ASN A 61 13.20 10.91 7.50
CA ASN A 61 12.78 9.94 8.53
C ASN A 61 11.64 9.02 8.03
N LYS A 62 11.61 8.73 6.73
CA LYS A 62 10.60 7.89 6.09
C LYS A 62 10.81 6.42 6.47
N LEU A 63 9.82 5.82 7.12
CA LEU A 63 9.81 4.37 7.39
C LEU A 63 9.08 3.65 6.27
N ASN A 64 9.81 2.77 5.58
CA ASN A 64 9.30 1.99 4.46
C ASN A 64 9.11 0.52 4.87
N PHE A 65 7.92 -0.01 4.64
CA PHE A 65 7.62 -1.44 4.78
C PHE A 65 7.08 -2.00 3.46
N LYS A 66 7.22 -3.30 3.26
CA LYS A 66 6.67 -4.00 2.09
C LYS A 66 5.97 -5.27 2.52
N THR A 67 4.87 -5.60 1.87
CA THR A 67 4.26 -6.94 1.97
C THR A 67 5.06 -7.94 1.15
N ASP A 68 4.78 -9.23 1.35
CA ASP A 68 5.19 -10.25 0.38
C ASP A 68 4.56 -9.99 -0.99
N THR A 69 5.31 -10.33 -2.04
CA THR A 69 4.81 -10.35 -3.41
C THR A 69 3.89 -11.54 -3.61
N LYS A 70 2.69 -11.29 -4.13
CA LYS A 70 1.76 -12.34 -4.54
C LYS A 70 1.96 -12.61 -6.02
N LYS A 71 2.04 -13.87 -6.41
CA LYS A 71 2.38 -14.25 -7.79
C LYS A 71 1.13 -14.30 -8.66
N GLN A 72 1.24 -13.77 -9.88
CA GLN A 72 0.30 -14.01 -11.00
C GLN A 72 -1.18 -13.77 -10.63
N THR A 73 -1.51 -12.62 -10.04
CA THR A 73 -2.87 -12.31 -9.58
C THR A 73 -3.20 -10.82 -9.63
N LEU A 74 -4.44 -10.49 -10.01
CA LEU A 74 -5.02 -9.15 -9.91
C LEU A 74 -5.89 -8.97 -8.64
N ASN A 75 -6.02 -10.02 -7.83
CA ASN A 75 -6.81 -10.03 -6.60
C ASN A 75 -6.00 -10.57 -5.41
N PRO A 76 -4.86 -9.94 -5.08
CA PRO A 76 -3.96 -10.46 -4.05
C PRO A 76 -4.59 -10.39 -2.66
N GLN A 77 -4.40 -11.46 -1.88
CA GLN A 77 -4.64 -11.46 -0.44
C GLN A 77 -3.30 -11.35 0.30
N PHE A 78 -3.07 -10.20 0.93
CA PHE A 78 -1.84 -9.90 1.65
C PHE A 78 -1.93 -10.34 3.11
N ASN A 79 -3.02 -9.96 3.79
CA ASN A 79 -3.27 -10.21 5.20
C ASN A 79 -2.08 -9.90 6.13
N HIS A 80 -1.32 -8.86 5.80
CA HIS A 80 -0.08 -8.49 6.50
C HIS A 80 -0.33 -7.25 7.37
N GLU A 81 0.16 -7.27 8.61
CA GLU A 81 0.05 -6.15 9.56
C GLU A 81 1.42 -5.55 9.89
N PHE A 82 1.50 -4.22 9.82
CA PHE A 82 2.67 -3.43 10.19
C PHE A 82 2.35 -2.61 11.44
N ILE A 83 3.29 -2.55 12.37
CA ILE A 83 3.11 -1.86 13.65
C ILE A 83 4.21 -0.80 13.79
N TYR A 84 3.81 0.48 13.78
CA TYR A 84 4.68 1.59 14.12
C TYR A 84 4.61 1.82 15.63
N LYS A 85 5.67 1.43 16.33
CA LYS A 85 5.74 1.46 17.79
C LYS A 85 6.10 2.84 18.33
N ASN A 86 5.67 3.13 19.56
CA ASN A 86 6.07 4.30 20.34
C ASN A 86 5.79 5.64 19.64
N ILE A 87 4.70 5.73 18.88
CA ILE A 87 4.28 6.96 18.21
C ILE A 87 3.15 7.63 18.98
N GLN A 88 3.40 8.83 19.47
CA GLN A 88 2.37 9.63 20.14
C GLN A 88 1.30 10.05 19.13
N LEU A 89 0.02 9.99 19.51
CA LEU A 89 -1.11 10.36 18.65
C LEU A 89 -0.95 11.77 18.06
N LYS A 90 -0.52 12.75 18.87
CA LYS A 90 -0.25 14.14 18.43
C LYS A 90 0.81 14.25 17.32
N LYS A 91 1.75 13.30 17.26
CA LYS A 91 2.75 13.21 16.18
C LYS A 91 2.21 12.44 14.99
N LEU A 92 1.43 11.38 15.22
CA LEU A 92 0.82 10.57 14.16
C LEU A 92 -0.11 11.40 13.27
N ILE A 93 -0.94 12.28 13.84
CA ILE A 93 -1.87 13.12 13.07
C ILE A 93 -1.17 14.11 12.12
N LYS A 94 0.14 14.36 12.32
CA LYS A 94 0.97 15.22 11.46
C LYS A 94 1.75 14.43 10.41
N LYS A 95 1.52 13.12 10.33
CA LYS A 95 2.18 12.23 9.38
C LYS A 95 1.24 11.84 8.25
N THR A 96 1.85 11.54 7.11
CA THR A 96 1.19 10.97 5.93
C THR A 96 1.56 9.50 5.83
N LEU A 97 0.55 8.64 5.76
CA LEU A 97 0.70 7.24 5.39
C LEU A 97 0.44 7.12 3.88
N GLN A 98 1.48 6.91 3.11
CA GLN A 98 1.37 6.58 1.69
C GLN A 98 1.44 5.05 1.54
N ILE A 99 0.49 4.49 0.81
CA ILE A 99 0.45 3.08 0.44
C ILE A 99 0.44 3.03 -1.08
N THR A 100 1.36 2.28 -1.66
CA THR A 100 1.46 2.11 -3.11
C THR A 100 1.51 0.63 -3.46
N VAL A 101 0.85 0.26 -4.54
CA VAL A 101 0.84 -1.08 -5.11
C VAL A 101 1.79 -1.11 -6.30
N TYR A 102 2.70 -2.07 -6.29
CA TYR A 102 3.64 -2.31 -7.37
C TYR A 102 3.48 -3.71 -7.91
N ASP A 103 3.80 -3.88 -9.19
CA ASP A 103 3.98 -5.16 -9.84
C ASP A 103 5.48 -5.49 -9.91
N LYS A 104 5.87 -6.58 -9.27
CA LYS A 104 7.26 -7.03 -9.24
C LYS A 104 7.60 -7.84 -10.48
N ASP A 105 8.66 -7.42 -11.16
CA ASP A 105 9.22 -8.13 -12.31
C ASP A 105 10.63 -8.63 -12.03
N PHE A 106 10.93 -9.85 -12.47
CA PHE A 106 12.27 -10.41 -12.30
C PHE A 106 13.25 -9.75 -13.27
N GLY A 107 14.31 -9.13 -12.75
CA GLY A 107 15.36 -8.50 -13.55
C GLY A 107 14.99 -7.16 -14.19
N LYS A 108 13.86 -6.55 -13.80
CA LYS A 108 13.42 -5.21 -14.23
C LYS A 108 13.06 -4.34 -13.03
N ILE A 109 12.88 -3.05 -13.29
CA ILE A 109 12.33 -2.10 -12.32
C ILE A 109 10.86 -2.48 -12.06
N ASP A 110 10.45 -2.47 -10.80
CA ASP A 110 9.07 -2.73 -10.40
C ASP A 110 8.13 -1.66 -10.97
N ASN A 111 7.02 -2.10 -11.55
CA ASN A 111 6.06 -1.22 -12.20
C ASN A 111 5.04 -0.68 -11.20
N PHE A 112 4.81 0.63 -11.21
CA PHE A 112 3.82 1.26 -10.35
C PHE A 112 2.40 0.98 -10.88
N ILE A 113 1.55 0.40 -10.01
CA ILE A 113 0.12 0.23 -10.31
C ILE A 113 -0.64 1.45 -9.81
N GLY A 114 -0.64 1.75 -8.51
CA GLY A 114 -1.47 2.80 -7.92
C GLY A 114 -1.15 3.08 -6.46
#